data_AF-A0A3P7LCJ1-F1
#
_entry.id   AF-A0A3P7LCJ1-F1
#
_cell.length_a   1.000
_cell.length_b   1.000
_cell.length_c   1.000
_cell.angle_alpha   90.00
_cell.angle_beta   90.00
_cell.angle_gamma   90.00
#
_symmetry.space_group_name_H-M   'P 1'
#
loop_
_entity.id
_entity.type
_entity.pdbx_description
1 polymer ?
#
loop_
_entity_poly.entity_id
_entity_poly.type
_entity_poly.pdbx_seq_one_letter_code
_entity_poly.pdbx_strand_id
1 'polypeptide(L)'
;MHTLVPYRPTLENEDGSSAELVKLISEAWDENPDVRPEFTTIKVSMRKLNKAGDTGNLLDNVLGRMEYYANNLEDLVKERTAQSVASQLIKKEAVTAESFELVTIYFSDIVGFTSLSAESTPMQVSPLAAP
;
A
#
# COMPACT_ATOMS: atom_id res chain seq x y z
N MET A 1 -17.68 14.99 21.24
CA MET A 1 -16.40 14.29 21.38
C MET A 1 -16.37 13.20 20.32
N HIS A 2 -15.52 13.33 19.30
CA HIS A 2 -15.37 12.31 18.26
C HIS A 2 -14.42 11.25 18.80
N THR A 3 -14.91 10.06 19.10
CA THR A 3 -14.06 8.91 19.42
C THR A 3 -13.38 8.49 18.12
N LEU A 4 -12.08 8.78 18.00
CA LEU A 4 -11.25 8.30 16.90
C LEU A 4 -11.28 6.78 16.94
N VAL A 5 -11.99 6.16 16.00
CA VAL A 5 -11.94 4.71 15.81
C VAL A 5 -10.47 4.39 15.51
N PRO A 6 -9.80 3.56 16.32
CA PRO A 6 -8.40 3.25 16.09
C PRO A 6 -8.26 2.58 14.73
N TYR A 7 -7.19 2.92 13.99
CA TYR A 7 -6.91 2.35 12.67
C TYR A 7 -6.84 0.81 12.71
N ARG A 8 -6.47 0.25 13.87
CA ARG A 8 -6.45 -1.18 14.14
C ARG A 8 -7.31 -1.52 15.37
N PRO A 9 -8.08 -2.61 15.33
CA PRO A 9 -8.77 -3.13 16.50
C PRO A 9 -7.79 -3.47 17.64
N THR A 10 -8.26 -3.35 18.88
CA THR A 10 -7.51 -3.86 20.04
C THR A 10 -7.66 -5.38 20.09
N LEU A 11 -6.54 -6.10 20.13
CA LEU A 11 -6.51 -7.55 20.27
C LEU A 11 -6.53 -7.88 21.77
N GLU A 12 -7.70 -7.81 22.40
CA GLU A 12 -7.86 -8.33 23.77
C GLU A 12 -7.80 -9.86 23.71
N ASN A 13 -7.00 -10.46 24.58
CA ASN A 13 -7.00 -11.92 24.75
C ASN A 13 -8.28 -12.34 25.49
N GLU A 14 -9.43 -12.22 24.83
CA GLU A 14 -10.63 -12.93 25.25
C GLU A 14 -10.40 -14.44 25.05
N ASP A 15 -10.93 -15.25 25.97
CA ASP A 15 -10.61 -16.67 26.28
C ASP A 15 -10.71 -17.70 25.11
N GLY A 16 -10.73 -17.29 23.84
CA GLY A 16 -10.76 -18.16 22.67
C GLY A 16 -9.73 -17.85 21.56
N SER A 17 -8.96 -16.75 21.65
CA SER A 17 -7.98 -16.42 20.61
C SER A 17 -6.63 -17.07 20.87
N SER A 18 -6.14 -17.86 19.90
CA SER A 18 -4.79 -18.44 19.98
C SER A 18 -3.74 -17.31 20.08
N ALA A 19 -2.87 -17.37 21.09
CA ALA A 19 -1.76 -16.41 21.25
C ALA A 19 -0.88 -16.33 19.99
N GLU A 20 -0.78 -17.43 19.25
CA GLU A 20 -0.05 -17.49 17.99
C GLU A 20 -0.77 -16.74 16.85
N LEU A 21 -2.11 -16.71 16.85
CA LEU A 21 -2.90 -15.91 15.89
C LEU A 21 -2.77 -14.41 16.18
N VAL A 22 -2.87 -14.03 17.46
CA VAL A 22 -2.67 -12.63 17.89
C VAL A 22 -1.28 -12.14 17.50
N LYS A 23 -0.26 -12.98 17.71
CA LYS A 23 1.11 -12.70 17.28
C LYS A 23 1.20 -12.50 15.76
N LEU A 24 0.63 -13.41 14.96
CA LEU A 24 0.64 -13.29 13.50
C LEU A 24 -0.02 -11.98 13.02
N ILE A 25 -1.14 -11.60 13.62
CA ILE A 25 -1.84 -10.33 13.30
C ILE A 25 -0.93 -9.13 13.64
N SER A 26 -0.26 -9.16 14.79
CA SER A 26 0.64 -8.07 15.19
C SER A 26 1.83 -7.91 14.24
N GLU A 27 2.43 -9.00 13.77
CA GLU A 27 3.53 -8.98 12.80
C GLU A 27 3.05 -8.50 11.42
N ALA A 28 1.85 -8.90 10.99
CA ALA A 28 1.23 -8.41 9.75
C ALA A 28 0.88 -6.91 9.78
N TRP A 29 0.75 -6.34 10.97
CA TRP A 29 0.42 -4.94 11.18
C TRP A 29 1.65 -4.05 11.39
N ASP A 30 2.89 -4.52 11.21
CA ASP A 30 4.05 -3.66 11.43
C ASP A 30 3.99 -2.36 10.60
N GLU A 31 4.40 -1.22 11.15
CA GLU A 31 4.42 0.05 10.41
C GLU A 31 5.42 0.01 9.25
N ASN A 32 6.52 -0.72 9.44
CA ASN A 32 7.51 -0.93 8.39
C ASN A 32 7.01 -2.03 7.42
N PRO A 33 6.80 -1.72 6.12
CA PRO A 33 6.33 -2.71 5.16
C PRO A 33 7.34 -3.84 4.92
N ASP A 34 8.64 -3.59 5.07
CA ASP A 34 9.69 -4.57 4.76
C ASP A 34 9.78 -5.73 5.77
N VAL A 35 9.21 -5.53 6.98
CA VAL A 35 9.23 -6.55 8.04
C VAL A 35 7.90 -7.31 8.15
N ARG A 36 6.87 -6.88 7.41
CA ARG A 36 5.60 -7.60 7.38
C ARG A 36 5.82 -8.98 6.76
N PRO A 37 5.26 -10.06 7.32
CA PRO A 37 5.35 -11.38 6.73
C PRO A 37 4.69 -11.40 5.34
N GLU A 38 5.34 -12.08 4.40
CA GLU A 38 4.73 -12.34 3.10
C GLU A 38 3.48 -13.21 3.23
N PHE A 39 2.60 -13.10 2.24
CA PHE A 39 1.36 -13.87 2.18
C PHE A 39 1.60 -15.38 2.27
N THR A 40 2.70 -15.87 1.68
CA THR A 40 3.13 -17.27 1.77
C THR A 40 3.35 -17.71 3.22
N THR A 41 4.01 -16.86 4.01
CA THR A 41 4.28 -17.10 5.44
C THR A 41 3.00 -17.05 6.26
N ILE A 42 2.13 -16.06 6.00
CA ILE A 42 0.82 -15.93 6.64
C ILE A 42 -0.03 -17.19 6.38
N LYS A 43 -0.06 -17.67 5.13
CA LYS A 43 -0.80 -18.87 4.71
C LYS A 43 -0.32 -20.13 5.42
N VAL A 44 1.00 -20.31 5.55
CA VAL A 44 1.59 -21.45 6.26
C VAL A 44 1.25 -21.39 7.76
N SER A 45 1.39 -20.21 8.37
CA SER A 45 1.06 -20.01 9.79
C SER A 45 -0.42 -20.24 10.07
N MET A 46 -1.33 -19.70 9.26
CA MET A 46 -2.78 -19.93 9.40
C MET A 46 -3.18 -21.40 9.26
N ARG A 47 -2.55 -22.16 8.35
CA ARG A 47 -2.81 -23.61 8.23
C ARG A 47 -2.33 -24.39 9.45
N LYS A 48 -1.22 -23.97 10.08
CA LYS A 48 -0.72 -24.59 11.32
C LYS A 48 -1.65 -24.34 12.50
N LEU A 49 -2.19 -23.12 12.61
CA LEU A 49 -3.10 -22.72 13.68
C LEU A 49 -4.44 -23.46 13.62
N ASN A 50 -4.92 -23.79 12.42
CA ASN A 50 -6.22 -24.42 12.21
C ASN A 50 -6.17 -25.96 12.14
N LYS A 51 -5.08 -26.61 12.57
CA LYS A 51 -4.94 -28.08 12.54
C LYS A 51 -6.01 -28.86 13.33
N ALA A 52 -6.77 -28.20 14.20
CA ALA A 52 -7.81 -28.85 15.03
C ALA A 52 -9.14 -29.10 14.29
N GLY A 53 -9.36 -28.52 13.11
CA GLY A 53 -10.60 -28.70 12.35
C GLY A 53 -10.34 -28.53 10.86
N ASP A 54 -10.62 -29.58 10.09
CA ASP A 54 -10.46 -29.65 8.63
C ASP A 54 -11.38 -28.65 7.92
N THR A 55 -10.98 -27.37 7.97
CA THR A 55 -11.71 -26.21 7.42
C THR A 55 -11.04 -25.73 6.14
N GLY A 56 -10.32 -26.63 5.45
CA GLY A 56 -9.57 -26.34 4.23
C GLY A 56 -10.42 -25.60 3.20
N ASN A 57 -11.72 -25.85 3.14
CA ASN A 57 -12.58 -25.23 2.14
C ASN A 57 -12.93 -23.75 2.40
N LEU A 58 -13.10 -23.30 3.65
CA LEU A 58 -13.50 -21.91 3.92
C LEU A 58 -12.30 -20.97 3.91
N LEU A 59 -11.23 -21.36 4.62
CA LEU A 59 -10.04 -20.52 4.73
C LEU A 59 -9.32 -20.41 3.39
N ASP A 60 -9.20 -21.50 2.62
CA ASP A 60 -8.60 -21.40 1.29
C ASP A 60 -9.48 -20.58 0.32
N ASN A 61 -10.81 -20.57 0.49
CA ASN A 61 -11.69 -19.70 -0.31
C ASN A 61 -11.49 -18.21 0.03
N VAL A 62 -11.44 -17.86 1.31
CA VAL A 62 -11.21 -16.48 1.76
C VAL A 62 -9.82 -16.01 1.35
N LEU A 63 -8.79 -16.82 1.58
CA LEU A 63 -7.41 -16.50 1.17
C LEU A 63 -7.29 -16.37 -0.34
N GLY A 64 -7.93 -17.25 -1.11
CA GLY A 64 -7.94 -17.17 -2.58
C GLY A 64 -8.63 -15.90 -3.08
N ARG A 65 -9.73 -15.48 -2.45
CA ARG A 65 -10.38 -14.20 -2.78
C ARG A 65 -9.49 -13.01 -2.44
N MET A 66 -8.84 -13.01 -1.28
CA MET A 66 -7.91 -11.94 -0.90
C MET A 66 -6.75 -11.81 -1.87
N GLU A 67 -6.14 -12.93 -2.26
CA GLU A 67 -5.07 -12.98 -3.25
C GLU A 67 -5.56 -12.45 -4.61
N TYR A 68 -6.75 -12.86 -5.05
CA TYR A 68 -7.36 -12.33 -6.28
C TYR A 68 -7.56 -10.81 -6.22
N TYR A 69 -8.11 -10.28 -5.12
CA TYR A 69 -8.33 -8.84 -4.98
C TYR A 69 -7.02 -8.04 -4.93
N ALA A 70 -6.00 -8.55 -4.25
CA ALA A 70 -4.68 -7.92 -4.20
C ALA A 70 -4.04 -7.83 -5.59
N ASN A 71 -4.05 -8.93 -6.34
CA ASN A 71 -3.51 -8.97 -7.71
C ASN A 71 -4.29 -8.06 -8.66
N ASN A 72 -5.62 -8.11 -8.63
CA ASN A 72 -6.45 -7.24 -9.47
C ASN A 72 -6.23 -5.75 -9.15
N LEU A 73 -6.02 -5.41 -7.87
CA LEU A 73 -5.72 -4.03 -7.48
C LEU A 73 -4.34 -3.60 -7.99
N GLU A 74 -3.34 -4.48 -7.89
CA GLU A 74 -2.00 -4.21 -8.42
C GLU A 74 -2.03 -3.97 -9.94
N ASP A 75 -2.77 -4.80 -10.69
CA ASP A 75 -2.94 -4.64 -12.12
C ASP A 75 -3.66 -3.33 -12.48
N LEU A 76 -4.73 -2.99 -11.76
CA LEU A 76 -5.44 -1.73 -11.96
C LEU A 76 -4.55 -0.52 -11.66
N VAL A 77 -3.76 -0.57 -10.57
CA VAL A 77 -2.80 0.49 -10.24
C VAL A 77 -1.74 0.61 -11.34
N LYS A 78 -1.20 -0.51 -11.84
CA LYS A 78 -0.25 -0.52 -12.96
C LYS A 78 -0.85 0.10 -14.22
N GLU A 79 -2.07 -0.27 -14.60
CA GLU A 79 -2.75 0.26 -15.78
C GLU A 79 -2.95 1.79 -15.69
N ARG A 80 -3.46 2.27 -14.55
CA ARG A 80 -3.70 3.70 -14.32
C ARG A 80 -2.41 4.50 -14.22
N THR A 81 -1.37 3.90 -13.64
CA THR A 81 -0.04 4.53 -13.54
C THR A 81 0.66 4.56 -14.90
N ALA A 82 0.50 3.52 -15.73
CA ALA A 82 1.11 3.41 -17.06
C ALA A 82 0.74 4.57 -18.00
N GLN A 83 -0.47 5.12 -17.86
CA GLN A 83 -0.95 6.27 -18.64
C GLN A 83 -0.62 7.63 -18.01
N SER A 84 -0.01 7.65 -16.83
CA SER A 84 0.29 8.87 -16.08
C SER A 84 1.73 9.32 -16.27
N VAL A 85 1.93 10.63 -16.14
CA VAL A 85 3.25 11.27 -15.94
C VAL A 85 4.06 10.54 -14.86
N ALA A 86 3.40 9.97 -13.85
CA ALA A 86 4.05 9.17 -12.81
C ALA A 86 4.92 8.03 -13.37
N SER A 87 4.50 7.32 -14.44
CA SER A 87 5.33 6.26 -15.04
C SER A 87 6.60 6.77 -15.68
N GLN A 88 6.53 7.91 -16.38
CA GLN A 88 7.69 8.53 -17.01
C GLN A 88 8.70 8.99 -15.94
N LEU A 89 8.20 9.58 -14.85
CA LEU A 89 9.01 9.98 -13.70
C LEU A 89 9.69 8.77 -13.02
N ILE A 90 8.97 7.66 -12.81
CA ILE A 90 9.54 6.42 -12.26
C ILE A 90 10.67 5.88 -13.15
N LYS A 91 10.49 5.96 -14.47
CA LYS A 91 11.49 5.52 -15.47
C LYS A 91 12.62 6.52 -15.70
N LYS A 92 12.62 7.67 -15.02
CA LYS A 92 13.56 8.79 -15.25
C LYS A 92 13.54 9.32 -16.68
N GLU A 93 12.41 9.18 -17.36
CA GLU A 93 12.17 9.76 -18.68
C GLU A 93 11.84 11.24 -18.54
N ALA A 94 12.21 12.04 -19.54
CA ALA A 94 11.88 13.46 -19.58
C ALA A 94 10.38 13.65 -19.82
N VAL A 95 9.72 14.42 -18.94
CA VAL A 95 8.28 14.73 -19.04
C VAL A 95 8.12 16.14 -19.58
N THR A 96 7.25 16.34 -20.57
CA THR A 96 6.90 17.67 -21.07
C THR A 96 5.98 18.38 -20.06
N ALA A 97 6.34 19.60 -19.68
CA ALA A 97 5.47 20.42 -18.83
C ALA A 97 4.24 20.90 -19.63
N GLU A 98 3.05 20.75 -19.05
CA GLU A 98 1.78 21.18 -19.65
C GLU A 98 1.13 22.27 -18.78
N SER A 99 0.57 23.30 -19.42
CA SER A 99 -0.19 24.36 -18.75
C SER A 99 -1.68 24.14 -18.93
N PHE A 100 -2.44 24.23 -17.84
CA PHE A 100 -3.90 24.09 -17.84
C PHE A 100 -4.53 25.36 -17.29
N GLU A 101 -5.63 25.82 -17.91
CA GLU A 101 -6.36 27.03 -17.50
C GLU A 101 -7.04 26.88 -16.13
N LEU A 102 -7.42 25.65 -15.77
CA LEU A 102 -8.03 25.28 -14.48
C LEU A 102 -7.49 23.93 -14.01
N VAL A 103 -7.02 23.88 -12.76
CA VAL A 103 -6.51 22.64 -12.12
C VAL A 103 -7.01 22.51 -10.69
N THR A 104 -7.19 21.26 -10.26
CA THR A 104 -7.36 20.92 -8.85
C THR A 104 -6.04 20.41 -8.31
N ILE A 105 -5.43 21.13 -7.37
CA ILE A 105 -4.18 20.73 -6.74
C ILE A 105 -4.50 19.87 -5.50
N TYR A 106 -3.98 18.65 -5.46
CA TYR A 106 -4.02 17.81 -4.29
C TYR A 106 -2.77 18.03 -3.43
N PHE A 107 -2.94 18.53 -2.21
CA PHE A 107 -1.85 18.73 -1.27
C PHE A 107 -1.73 17.51 -0.34
N SER A 108 -0.93 16.53 -0.76
CA SER A 108 -0.33 15.59 0.20
C SER A 108 0.96 16.19 0.71
N ASP A 109 1.08 16.38 2.03
CA ASP A 109 2.36 16.73 2.65
C ASP A 109 3.32 15.56 2.44
N ILE A 110 4.24 15.73 1.50
CA ILE A 110 5.35 14.81 1.27
C ILE A 110 6.53 15.44 2.00
N VAL A 111 7.02 14.76 3.02
CA VAL A 111 8.14 15.23 3.85
C VAL A 111 9.30 15.66 2.94
N GLY A 112 9.66 16.94 3.00
CA GLY A 112 10.75 17.53 2.22
C GLY A 112 10.35 18.10 0.84
N PHE A 113 9.16 17.81 0.31
CA PHE A 113 8.71 18.34 -0.98
C PHE A 113 8.49 19.86 -0.95
N THR A 114 7.91 20.40 0.14
CA THR A 114 7.70 21.83 0.30
C THR A 114 9.02 22.60 0.23
N SER A 115 10.05 22.12 0.93
CA SER A 115 11.38 22.72 0.91
C SER A 115 12.01 22.67 -0.49
N LEU A 116 11.87 21.53 -1.18
CA LEU A 116 12.43 21.33 -2.52
C LEU A 116 11.71 22.19 -3.59
N SER A 117 10.40 22.36 -3.45
CA SER A 117 9.58 23.21 -4.33
C SER A 117 9.78 24.71 -4.08
N ALA A 118 10.14 25.12 -2.86
CA ALA A 118 10.31 26.52 -2.49
C ALA A 118 11.51 27.18 -3.19
N GLU A 119 12.48 26.38 -3.62
CA GLU A 119 13.68 26.83 -4.33
C GLU A 119 13.50 26.84 -5.87
N SER A 120 12.37 26.32 -6.38
CA SER A 120 12.13 26.16 -7.82
C SER A 120 11.08 27.16 -8.33
N THR A 121 11.36 27.86 -9.45
CA THR A 121 10.29 28.61 -10.13
C THR A 121 9.42 27.66 -10.98
N PRO A 122 8.10 27.92 -11.12
CA PRO A 122 7.17 26.99 -11.78
C PRO A 122 7.54 26.57 -13.22
N MET A 123 8.40 27.31 -13.90
CA MET A 123 8.88 27.04 -15.27
C MET A 123 10.36 26.62 -15.35
N GLN A 124 11.10 26.59 -14.24
CA GLN A 124 12.54 26.27 -14.26
C GLN A 124 12.87 24.79 -14.42
N VAL A 125 11.87 23.94 -14.66
CA VAL A 125 12.09 22.57 -15.14
C VAL A 125 12.47 22.66 -16.63
N SER A 126 13.70 23.13 -16.88
CA SER A 126 14.27 23.31 -18.23
C SER A 126 14.42 21.95 -18.91
N PRO A 127 14.11 21.81 -20.22
CA PRO A 127 14.42 20.62 -20.97
C PRO A 127 15.95 20.55 -21.12
N LEU A 128 16.63 19.80 -20.27
CA LEU A 128 18.03 19.47 -20.45
C LEU A 128 18.14 18.28 -21.43
N ALA A 129 17.81 18.57 -22.68
CA ALA A 129 18.18 17.85 -23.90
C ALA A 129 18.07 18.91 -25.01
N ALA A 130 19.11 19.33 -25.73
CA ALA A 130 20.31 18.67 -26.21
C ALA A 130 21.38 19.76 -26.51
N PRO A 131 22.57 19.46 -27.07
CA PRO A 131 22.69 18.90 -28.43
C PRO A 131 23.10 17.43 -28.50
#